data_AF-A0A351A4P8-F1
#
_entry.id   AF-A0A351A4P8-F1
#
_cell.length_a   1.000
_cell.length_b   1.000
_cell.length_c   1.000
_cell.angle_alpha   90.00
_cell.angle_beta   90.00
_cell.angle_gamma   90.00
#
_symmetry.space_group_name_H-M   'P 1'
#
loop_
_entity.id
_entity.type
_entity.pdbx_description
1 polymer ?
#
loop_
_entity_poly.entity_id
_entity_poly.type
_entity_poly.pdbx_seq_one_letter_code
_entity_poly.pdbx_strand_id
1 'polypeptide(L)'
;LVKAATPLLPVATPMFEEDEITDRSERFLASEFLREKLFRLLGDELPYGIAVEIEKFEVEGNLRRIHAAVIVDKPGHKAMVIGKGGEKLKRISSEARVELEKLFDGKVFLEVWVKIKSGWADDERALKSLGYE
;
A
#
# COMPACT_ATOMS: atom_id res chain seq x y z
N LEU A 1 -20.43 -8.46 -19.29
CA LEU A 1 -18.98 -8.76 -19.23
C LEU A 1 -18.73 -10.23 -18.91
N VAL A 2 -19.05 -10.74 -17.71
CA VAL A 2 -18.81 -12.16 -17.36
C VAL A 2 -19.36 -13.15 -18.39
N LYS A 3 -20.66 -13.05 -18.76
CA LYS A 3 -21.28 -13.90 -19.80
C LYS A 3 -20.59 -13.87 -21.18
N ALA A 4 -19.91 -12.78 -21.51
CA ALA A 4 -19.20 -12.62 -22.78
C ALA A 4 -17.74 -13.13 -22.70
N ALA A 5 -17.12 -13.06 -21.52
CA ALA A 5 -15.76 -13.53 -21.28
C ALA A 5 -15.70 -15.05 -21.06
N THR A 6 -16.70 -15.64 -20.40
CA THR A 6 -16.77 -17.09 -20.11
C THR A 6 -16.51 -18.00 -21.32
N PRO A 7 -17.11 -17.79 -22.52
CA PRO A 7 -16.85 -18.64 -23.67
C PRO A 7 -15.44 -18.49 -24.27
N LEU A 8 -14.66 -17.49 -23.86
CA LEU A 8 -13.29 -17.25 -24.33
C LEU A 8 -12.23 -17.79 -23.37
N LEU A 9 -12.63 -18.26 -22.19
CA LEU A 9 -11.71 -18.84 -21.21
C LEU A 9 -11.38 -20.29 -21.58
N PRO A 10 -10.10 -20.70 -21.48
CA PRO A 10 -9.72 -22.10 -21.68
C PRO A 10 -10.33 -22.97 -20.58
N VAL A 11 -10.76 -24.17 -20.93
CA VAL A 11 -11.20 -25.16 -19.95
C VAL A 11 -9.96 -25.66 -19.20
N ALA A 12 -9.84 -25.30 -17.94
CA ALA A 12 -8.75 -25.69 -17.06
C ALA A 12 -9.25 -25.89 -15.63
N THR A 13 -8.53 -26.68 -14.84
CA THR A 13 -8.76 -26.81 -13.40
C THR A 13 -8.53 -25.45 -12.72
N PRO A 14 -9.31 -25.08 -11.68
CA PRO A 14 -9.01 -23.91 -10.87
C PRO A 14 -7.55 -23.94 -10.41
N MET A 15 -6.81 -22.86 -10.67
CA MET A 15 -5.40 -22.71 -10.26
C MET A 15 -5.25 -22.26 -8.80
N PHE A 16 -6.33 -21.75 -8.20
CA PHE A 16 -6.41 -21.20 -6.85
C PHE A 16 -7.65 -21.76 -6.15
N GLU A 17 -7.63 -21.84 -4.82
CA GLU A 17 -8.78 -22.29 -4.03
C GLU A 17 -9.94 -21.27 -4.10
N GLU A 18 -11.19 -21.70 -3.84
CA GLU A 18 -12.38 -20.83 -3.97
C GLU A 18 -12.33 -19.58 -3.06
N ASP A 19 -11.60 -19.67 -1.95
CA ASP A 19 -11.43 -18.60 -0.95
C ASP A 19 -10.15 -17.77 -1.18
N GLU A 20 -9.31 -18.17 -2.12
CA GLU A 20 -8.03 -17.52 -2.42
C GLU A 20 -8.26 -16.32 -3.35
N ILE A 21 -8.58 -15.17 -2.73
CA ILE A 21 -8.91 -13.93 -3.45
C ILE A 21 -7.65 -13.33 -4.12
N THR A 22 -6.44 -13.59 -3.59
CA THR A 22 -5.18 -13.04 -4.09
C THR A 22 -3.97 -13.90 -3.73
N ASP A 23 -2.99 -13.97 -4.63
CA ASP A 23 -1.66 -14.59 -4.42
C ASP A 23 -0.66 -13.63 -3.73
N ARG A 24 -1.11 -12.40 -3.42
CA ARG A 24 -0.27 -11.33 -2.88
C ARG A 24 -0.19 -11.38 -1.35
N SER A 25 1.02 -11.23 -0.82
CA SER A 25 1.25 -11.19 0.63
C SER A 25 0.48 -10.05 1.34
N GLU A 26 0.06 -10.27 2.60
CA GLU A 26 -0.57 -9.23 3.44
C GLU A 26 0.26 -7.94 3.50
N ARG A 27 1.60 -8.06 3.41
CA ARG A 27 2.54 -6.93 3.34
C ARG A 27 2.31 -6.07 2.10
N PHE A 28 2.13 -6.70 0.93
CA PHE A 28 1.84 -6.01 -0.32
C PHE A 28 0.46 -5.33 -0.27
N LEU A 29 -0.55 -6.01 0.27
CA LEU A 29 -1.86 -5.40 0.43
C LEU A 29 -1.77 -4.15 1.34
N ALA A 30 -1.05 -4.24 2.46
CA ALA A 30 -0.84 -3.09 3.34
C ALA A 30 -0.17 -1.90 2.62
N SER A 31 0.81 -2.14 1.75
CA SER A 31 1.42 -1.06 0.95
C SER A 31 0.44 -0.48 -0.08
N GLU A 32 -0.35 -1.31 -0.75
CA GLU A 32 -1.31 -0.84 -1.76
C GLU A 32 -2.47 -0.04 -1.16
N PHE A 33 -3.01 -0.45 -0.01
CA PHE A 33 -4.05 0.32 0.69
C PHE A 33 -3.54 1.70 1.10
N LEU A 34 -2.31 1.78 1.61
CA LEU A 34 -1.67 3.07 1.91
C LEU A 34 -1.46 3.90 0.64
N ARG A 35 -0.97 3.28 -0.43
CA ARG A 35 -0.76 3.92 -1.73
C ARG A 35 -2.06 4.50 -2.27
N GLU A 36 -3.16 3.75 -2.24
CA GLU A 36 -4.47 4.23 -2.66
C GLU A 36 -4.90 5.50 -1.88
N LYS A 37 -4.73 5.52 -0.55
CA LYS A 37 -5.09 6.70 0.27
C LYS A 37 -4.17 7.88 0.01
N LEU A 38 -2.88 7.65 -0.22
CA LEU A 38 -1.94 8.69 -0.64
C LEU A 38 -2.40 9.31 -1.97
N PHE A 39 -2.70 8.49 -2.97
CA PHE A 39 -3.20 8.96 -4.26
C PHE A 39 -4.49 9.77 -4.13
N ARG A 40 -5.47 9.27 -3.36
CA ARG A 40 -6.79 9.93 -3.19
C ARG A 40 -6.69 11.27 -2.46
N LEU A 41 -5.81 11.39 -1.47
CA LEU A 41 -5.76 12.55 -0.56
C LEU A 41 -4.70 13.60 -0.92
N LEU A 42 -3.74 13.26 -1.80
CA LEU A 42 -2.68 14.17 -2.23
C LEU A 42 -3.00 14.93 -3.53
N GLY A 43 -3.88 14.41 -4.38
CA GLY A 43 -4.26 15.07 -5.64
C GLY A 43 -3.20 14.97 -6.74
N ASP A 44 -3.27 15.86 -7.74
CA ASP A 44 -2.49 15.72 -8.97
C ASP A 44 -0.99 16.05 -8.81
N GLU A 45 -0.16 15.31 -9.56
CA GLU A 45 1.31 15.34 -9.72
C GLU A 45 2.21 14.74 -8.62
N LEU A 46 1.80 14.73 -7.35
CA LEU A 46 2.58 14.11 -6.28
C LEU A 46 2.73 12.57 -6.34
N PRO A 47 1.73 11.78 -6.76
CA PRO A 47 1.75 10.34 -6.55
C PRO A 47 2.86 9.58 -7.28
N TYR A 48 3.36 10.10 -8.40
CA TYR A 48 4.43 9.45 -9.18
C TYR A 48 5.81 9.53 -8.50
N GLY A 49 6.00 10.48 -7.58
CA GLY A 49 7.23 10.63 -6.78
C GLY A 49 7.08 10.08 -5.36
N ILE A 50 6.14 9.16 -5.14
CA ILE A 50 5.85 8.56 -3.82
C ILE A 50 5.91 7.04 -3.91
N ALA A 51 6.64 6.42 -3.00
CA ALA A 51 6.58 4.98 -2.75
C ALA A 51 6.08 4.68 -1.35
N VAL A 52 5.56 3.47 -1.17
CA VAL A 52 5.24 2.91 0.15
C VAL A 52 6.05 1.64 0.33
N GLU A 53 6.84 1.60 1.39
CA GLU A 53 7.58 0.43 1.82
C GLU A 53 7.04 -0.01 3.17
N ILE A 54 6.64 -1.27 3.32
CA ILE A 54 6.45 -1.83 4.66
C ILE A 54 7.85 -2.19 5.16
N GLU A 55 8.26 -1.68 6.31
CA GLU A 55 9.55 -2.00 6.92
C GLU A 55 9.42 -3.18 7.88
N LYS A 56 8.34 -3.20 8.67
CA LYS A 56 8.07 -4.25 9.65
C LYS A 56 6.61 -4.69 9.57
N PHE A 57 6.40 -5.99 9.61
CA PHE A 57 5.08 -6.61 9.65
C PHE A 57 5.14 -7.77 10.62
N GLU A 58 4.43 -7.66 11.73
CA GLU A 58 4.35 -8.69 12.77
C GLU A 58 2.91 -9.09 13.00
N VAL A 59 2.69 -10.40 13.18
CA VAL A 59 1.38 -10.98 13.48
C VAL A 59 1.40 -11.48 14.90
N GLU A 60 0.60 -10.86 15.76
CA GLU A 60 0.45 -11.20 17.18
C GLU A 60 -0.99 -11.66 17.42
N GLY A 61 -1.27 -12.94 17.13
CA GLY A 61 -2.64 -13.48 17.21
C GLY A 61 -3.55 -12.77 16.22
N ASN A 62 -4.56 -12.03 16.71
CA ASN A 62 -5.47 -11.25 15.85
C ASN A 62 -5.03 -9.77 15.65
N LEU A 63 -3.83 -9.41 16.10
CA LEU A 63 -3.26 -8.07 15.89
C LEU A 63 -2.19 -8.14 14.79
N ARG A 64 -2.33 -7.31 13.75
CA ARG A 64 -1.24 -7.01 12.82
C ARG A 64 -0.56 -5.70 13.23
N ARG A 65 0.74 -5.75 13.50
CA ARG A 65 1.58 -4.55 13.70
C ARG A 65 2.32 -4.26 12.41
N ILE A 66 1.97 -3.13 11.79
CA ILE A 66 2.47 -2.72 10.48
C ILE A 66 3.20 -1.40 10.65
N HIS A 67 4.45 -1.38 10.23
CA HIS A 67 5.25 -0.17 10.17
C HIS A 67 5.60 0.15 8.73
N ALA A 68 5.13 1.31 8.24
CA ALA A 68 5.23 1.71 6.85
C ALA A 68 6.00 3.02 6.68
N ALA A 69 6.85 3.06 5.66
CA ALA A 69 7.57 4.23 5.21
C ALA A 69 6.96 4.75 3.92
N VAL A 70 6.54 6.02 3.93
CA VAL A 70 6.24 6.77 2.71
C VAL A 70 7.53 7.43 2.25
N ILE A 71 8.03 7.01 1.09
CA ILE A 71 9.26 7.52 0.51
C ILE A 71 8.90 8.65 -0.47
N VAL A 72 9.62 9.77 -0.35
CA VAL A 72 9.48 10.90 -1.26
C VAL A 72 10.84 11.38 -1.76
N ASP A 73 10.88 11.93 -2.97
CA ASP A 73 12.11 12.48 -3.55
C ASP A 73 12.53 13.84 -2.97
N LYS A 74 11.54 14.70 -2.65
CA LYS A 74 11.78 16.11 -2.31
C LYS A 74 11.24 16.48 -0.93
N PRO A 75 11.91 17.37 -0.17
CA PRO A 75 11.40 17.89 1.10
C PRO A 75 10.01 18.54 0.99
N GLY A 76 9.71 19.20 -0.13
CA GLY A 76 8.39 19.77 -0.40
C GLY A 76 7.29 18.70 -0.40
N HIS A 77 7.53 17.55 -1.03
CA HIS A 77 6.60 16.43 -1.04
C HIS A 77 6.38 15.87 0.38
N LYS A 78 7.45 15.79 1.19
CA LYS A 78 7.32 15.38 2.60
C LYS A 78 6.36 16.30 3.37
N ALA A 79 6.50 17.61 3.21
CA ALA A 79 5.61 18.57 3.85
C ALA A 79 4.15 18.41 3.37
N MET A 80 3.93 18.14 2.09
CA MET A 80 2.60 17.91 1.52
C MET A 80 1.95 16.63 2.04
N VAL A 81 2.71 15.53 2.16
CA VAL A 81 2.24 14.25 2.74
C VAL A 81 1.86 14.42 4.20
N ILE A 82 2.69 15.10 4.99
CA ILE A 82 2.44 15.35 6.41
C ILE A 82 1.20 16.25 6.58
N GLY A 83 1.09 17.31 5.78
CA GLY A 83 0.06 18.33 5.91
C GLY A 83 0.26 19.22 7.14
N LYS A 84 -0.65 20.18 7.36
CA LYS A 84 -0.55 21.14 8.47
C LYS A 84 -0.70 20.39 9.80
N GLY A 85 0.30 20.46 10.66
CA GLY A 85 0.28 19.78 11.96
C GLY A 85 0.16 18.25 11.90
N GLY A 86 0.49 17.63 10.76
CA GLY A 86 0.36 16.17 10.58
C GLY A 86 -1.06 15.68 10.29
N GLU A 87 -2.01 16.59 10.06
CA GLU A 87 -3.43 16.24 9.87
C GLU A 87 -3.65 15.31 8.68
N LYS A 88 -2.91 15.51 7.59
CA LYS A 88 -3.09 14.76 6.35
C LYS A 88 -2.54 13.35 6.50
N LEU A 89 -1.32 13.20 7.02
CA LEU A 89 -0.74 11.89 7.29
C LEU A 89 -1.60 11.10 8.28
N LYS A 90 -2.08 11.75 9.35
CA LYS A 90 -2.99 11.11 10.31
C LYS A 90 -4.26 10.60 9.64
N ARG A 91 -4.85 11.38 8.73
CA ARG A 91 -6.03 10.97 7.97
C ARG A 91 -5.74 9.79 7.05
N ILE A 92 -4.65 9.85 6.27
CA ILE A 92 -4.20 8.75 5.39
C ILE A 92 -4.04 7.45 6.19
N SER A 93 -3.28 7.48 7.29
CA SER A 93 -3.05 6.30 8.13
C SER A 93 -4.34 5.79 8.78
N SER A 94 -5.24 6.69 9.19
CA SER A 94 -6.49 6.29 9.83
C SER A 94 -7.44 5.60 8.85
N GLU A 95 -7.59 6.15 7.64
CA GLU A 95 -8.43 5.57 6.59
C GLU A 95 -7.86 4.22 6.12
N ALA A 96 -6.55 4.13 5.89
CA ALA A 96 -5.89 2.88 5.50
C ALA A 96 -6.03 1.81 6.59
N ARG A 97 -5.83 2.17 7.87
CA ARG A 97 -5.96 1.23 9.00
C ARG A 97 -7.36 0.62 9.07
N VAL A 98 -8.42 1.42 8.92
CA VAL A 98 -9.81 0.93 8.98
C VAL A 98 -10.10 -0.08 7.86
N GLU A 99 -9.55 0.14 6.67
CA GLU A 99 -9.74 -0.80 5.56
C GLU A 99 -8.92 -2.07 5.74
N LEU A 100 -7.69 -1.97 6.27
CA LEU A 100 -6.89 -3.15 6.61
C LEU A 100 -7.51 -3.97 7.75
N GLU A 101 -8.12 -3.34 8.75
CA GLU A 101 -8.86 -4.06 9.80
C GLU A 101 -10.02 -4.88 9.22
N LYS A 102 -10.73 -4.34 8.22
CA LYS A 102 -11.80 -5.06 7.53
C LYS A 102 -11.26 -6.19 6.66
N LEU A 103 -10.15 -5.96 5.97
CA LEU A 103 -9.53 -6.93 5.08
C LEU A 103 -9.01 -8.15 5.86
N PHE A 104 -8.36 -7.92 6.99
CA PHE A 104 -7.71 -8.96 7.78
C PHE A 104 -8.60 -9.57 8.88
N ASP A 105 -9.84 -9.10 8.99
CA ASP A 105 -10.79 -9.45 10.06
C ASP A 105 -10.15 -9.40 11.47
N GLY A 106 -9.41 -8.33 11.72
CA GLY A 106 -8.53 -8.24 12.89
C GLY A 106 -8.13 -6.83 13.26
N LYS A 107 -7.48 -6.69 14.41
CA LYS A 107 -6.95 -5.38 14.85
C LYS A 107 -5.69 -5.06 14.07
N VAL A 108 -5.55 -3.79 13.69
CA VAL A 108 -4.35 -3.32 12.99
C VAL A 108 -3.76 -2.13 13.75
N PHE A 109 -2.52 -2.28 14.18
CA PHE A 109 -1.66 -1.17 14.57
C PHE A 109 -0.88 -0.73 13.33
N LEU A 110 -1.16 0.48 12.84
CA LEU A 110 -0.50 1.02 11.66
C LEU A 110 0.28 2.28 12.04
N GLU A 111 1.60 2.17 11.97
CA GLU A 111 2.52 3.30 12.12
C GLU A 111 3.04 3.70 10.75
N VAL A 112 2.96 5.00 10.43
CA VAL A 112 3.39 5.54 9.13
C VAL A 112 4.28 6.74 9.36
N TRP A 113 5.43 6.78 8.70
CA TRP A 113 6.32 7.94 8.68
C TRP A 113 6.75 8.29 7.25
N VAL A 114 7.32 9.48 7.08
CA VAL A 114 7.76 9.98 5.78
C VAL A 114 9.28 10.12 5.75
N LYS A 115 9.93 9.36 4.86
CA LYS A 115 11.38 9.38 4.59
C LYS A 115 11.65 10.09 3.27
N ILE A 116 12.71 10.91 3.25
CA ILE A 116 13.20 11.51 2.01
C ILE A 116 14.33 10.61 1.51
N LYS A 117 14.22 10.13 0.28
CA LYS A 117 15.27 9.38 -0.42
C LYS A 117 15.33 9.96 -1.83
N SER A 118 16.37 10.70 -2.17
CA SER A 118 16.48 11.32 -3.50
C SER A 118 16.88 10.28 -4.55
N GLY A 119 16.22 10.27 -5.72
CA GLY A 119 16.60 9.42 -6.85
C GLY A 119 16.24 7.95 -6.65
N TRP A 120 15.27 7.65 -5.77
CA TRP A 120 14.80 6.27 -5.57
C TRP A 120 14.03 5.75 -6.78
N ALA A 121 13.36 6.64 -7.53
CA ALA A 121 12.64 6.29 -8.75
C ALA A 121 13.57 5.88 -9.90
N ASP A 122 14.83 6.35 -9.88
CA ASP A 122 15.87 6.02 -10.87
C ASP A 122 16.77 4.85 -10.42
N ASP A 123 16.59 4.36 -9.19
CA ASP A 123 17.38 3.27 -8.61
C ASP A 123 16.64 1.93 -8.78
N GLU A 124 17.07 1.12 -9.77
CA GLU A 124 16.53 -0.22 -10.04
C GLU A 124 16.49 -1.12 -8.78
N ARG A 125 17.44 -0.97 -7.84
CA ARG A 125 17.42 -1.76 -6.60
C ARG A 125 16.32 -1.29 -5.66
N ALA A 126 16.08 0.02 -5.60
CA ALA A 126 14.99 0.58 -4.81
C ALA A 126 13.63 0.17 -5.40
N LEU A 127 13.47 0.22 -6.72
CA LEU A 127 12.27 -0.23 -7.42
C LEU A 127 11.92 -1.69 -7.11
N LYS A 128 12.89 -2.61 -7.19
CA LYS A 128 12.70 -4.02 -6.84
C LYS A 128 12.28 -4.23 -5.38
N SER A 129 12.88 -3.50 -4.43
CA SER A 129 12.47 -3.60 -3.01
C SER A 129 11.06 -3.04 -2.73
N LEU A 130 10.56 -2.17 -3.61
CA LEU A 130 9.24 -1.54 -3.51
C LEU A 130 8.14 -2.29 -4.26
N GLY A 131 8.46 -3.45 -4.86
CA GLY A 131 7.51 -4.30 -5.56
C GLY A 131 7.14 -3.83 -6.96
N TYR A 132 7.97 -2.97 -7.57
CA TYR A 132 7.87 -2.61 -8.98
C TYR A 132 8.83 -3.50 -9.79
N GLU A 133 8.27 -4.30 -10.72
CA GLU A 133 9.02 -5.03 -11.77
C GLU A 133 8.92 -4.32 -13.11
#